data_AF-V1H9L1-F1
#
_entry.id   AF-V1H9L1-F1
#
_cell.length_a   1.000
_cell.length_b   1.000
_cell.length_c   1.000
_cell.angle_alpha   90.00
_cell.angle_beta   90.00
_cell.angle_gamma   90.00
#
_symmetry.space_group_name_H-M   'P 1'
#
loop_
_entity.id
_entity.type
_entity.pdbx_description
1 polymer ?
#
loop_
_entity_poly.entity_id
_entity_poly.type
_entity_poly.pdbx_seq_one_letter_code
_entity_poly.pdbx_strand_id
1 'polypeptide(L)'
;MSASSVALATTTPVSAGIIHFKGQIVEYGCNLAPHDRNVEVSCLRNNIPHLQTVSTPSGSAISLMNGIATVRHVSLKDHPEIQSLIVQYR
;
A
#
# COMPACT_ATOMS: atom_id res chain seq x y z
N MET A 1 -7.43 16.46 -56.99
CA MET A 1 -7.84 17.39 -55.93
C MET A 1 -8.38 16.56 -54.77
N SER A 2 -7.63 16.44 -53.67
CA SER A 2 -8.01 15.62 -52.51
C SER A 2 -8.33 16.58 -51.36
N ALA A 3 -9.59 16.61 -50.91
CA ALA A 3 -10.00 17.44 -49.79
C ALA A 3 -9.96 16.59 -48.50
N SER A 4 -9.04 16.93 -47.60
CA SER A 4 -8.99 16.34 -46.26
C SER A 4 -9.96 17.11 -45.35
N SER A 5 -10.98 16.43 -44.83
CA SER A 5 -11.90 16.99 -43.84
C SER A 5 -11.30 16.85 -42.45
N VAL A 6 -11.10 17.97 -41.75
CA VAL A 6 -10.77 17.98 -40.32
C VAL A 6 -12.08 18.07 -39.55
N ALA A 7 -12.46 17.00 -38.84
CA ALA A 7 -13.58 17.04 -37.91
C ALA A 7 -13.13 17.76 -36.63
N LEU A 8 -13.70 18.94 -36.34
CA LEU A 8 -13.57 19.55 -35.03
C LEU A 8 -14.37 18.73 -34.02
N ALA A 9 -13.68 18.10 -33.07
CA ALA A 9 -14.32 17.52 -31.89
C ALA A 9 -14.80 18.67 -30.98
N THR A 10 -16.10 18.96 -31.00
CA THR A 10 -16.74 19.81 -30.00
C THR A 10 -16.76 19.08 -28.66
N THR A 11 -15.84 19.43 -27.77
CA THR A 11 -15.88 18.99 -26.38
C THR A 11 -17.07 19.66 -25.70
N THR A 12 -18.11 18.90 -25.38
CA THR A 12 -19.23 19.36 -24.56
C THR A 12 -18.71 19.85 -23.20
N PRO A 13 -19.22 20.97 -22.67
CA PRO A 13 -18.78 21.47 -21.37
C PRO A 13 -19.09 20.41 -20.31
N VAL A 14 -18.04 19.87 -19.71
CA VAL A 14 -18.16 18.91 -18.60
C VAL A 14 -18.60 19.70 -17.38
N SER A 15 -19.78 19.37 -16.84
CA SER A 15 -20.24 19.89 -15.55
C SER A 15 -19.28 19.41 -14.46
N ALA A 16 -18.36 20.30 -14.04
CA ALA A 16 -17.41 20.04 -12.98
C ALA A 16 -17.94 20.59 -11.64
N GLY A 17 -17.91 19.76 -10.60
CA GLY A 17 -18.25 20.14 -9.23
C GLY A 17 -17.04 19.93 -8.29
N ILE A 18 -17.18 20.33 -7.03
CA ILE A 18 -16.14 20.15 -6.01
C ILE A 18 -16.51 18.96 -5.11
N ILE A 19 -15.59 18.01 -4.94
CA ILE A 19 -15.72 16.94 -3.96
C ILE A 19 -14.97 17.36 -2.69
N HIS A 20 -15.69 17.48 -1.57
CA HIS A 20 -15.10 17.74 -0.26
C HIS A 20 -14.92 16.42 0.50
N PHE A 21 -13.67 16.02 0.71
CA PHE A 21 -13.35 14.90 1.59
C PHE A 21 -13.19 15.43 3.02
N LYS A 22 -13.95 14.85 3.96
CA LYS A 22 -13.81 15.12 5.40
C LYS A 22 -13.55 13.80 6.10
N GLY A 23 -12.50 13.75 6.90
CA GLY A 23 -12.12 12.58 7.67
C GLY A 23 -10.98 12.92 8.62
N GLN A 24 -10.75 12.03 9.57
CA GLN A 24 -9.62 12.09 10.49
C GLN A 24 -8.89 10.74 10.41
N ILE A 25 -7.56 10.78 10.45
CA ILE A 25 -6.77 9.57 10.67
C ILE A 25 -6.96 9.19 12.14
N VAL A 26 -7.73 8.14 12.39
CA VAL A 26 -8.03 7.67 13.75
C VAL A 26 -6.93 6.74 14.29
N GLU A 27 -6.23 6.03 13.40
CA GLU A 27 -5.11 5.16 13.74
C GLU A 27 -4.07 5.20 12.61
N TYR A 28 -2.78 5.17 12.98
CA TYR A 28 -1.69 5.04 12.01
C TYR A 28 -1.51 3.56 11.64
N GLY A 29 -0.96 3.32 10.44
CA GLY A 29 -0.59 1.98 10.00
C GLY A 29 0.56 1.37 10.83
N CYS A 30 1.06 0.22 10.38
CA CYS A 30 2.21 -0.40 11.04
C CYS A 30 3.52 0.35 10.75
N ASN A 31 4.31 0.61 11.78
CA ASN A 31 5.70 1.01 11.67
C ASN A 31 6.61 -0.21 11.52
N LEU A 32 7.69 -0.05 10.75
CA LEU A 32 8.67 -1.09 10.48
C LEU A 32 10.06 -0.63 10.87
N ALA A 33 10.75 -1.42 11.69
CA ALA A 33 12.14 -1.21 12.05
C ALA A 33 12.97 -2.44 11.63
N PRO A 34 13.83 -2.33 10.60
CA PRO A 34 14.69 -3.43 10.20
C PRO A 34 15.73 -3.74 11.30
N HIS A 35 15.95 -5.02 11.58
CA HIS A 35 16.91 -5.53 12.57
C HIS A 35 17.67 -6.73 12.01
N ASP A 36 18.84 -6.50 11.41
CA ASP A 36 19.67 -7.53 10.76
C ASP A 36 18.87 -8.46 9.82
N ARG A 37 18.47 -9.64 10.31
CA ARG A 37 17.69 -10.66 9.56
C ARG A 37 16.21 -10.71 9.92
N ASN A 38 15.76 -9.81 10.78
CA ASN A 38 14.40 -9.70 11.27
C ASN A 38 13.84 -8.31 10.97
N VAL A 39 12.53 -8.20 11.05
CA VAL A 39 11.83 -6.91 11.01
C VAL A 39 10.98 -6.83 12.26
N GLU A 40 11.15 -5.77 13.03
CA GLU A 40 10.21 -5.40 14.08
C GLU A 40 9.05 -4.65 13.45
N VAL A 41 7.84 -5.14 13.71
CA VAL A 41 6.60 -4.55 13.22
C VAL A 41 5.80 -4.07 14.41
N SER A 42 5.43 -2.80 14.41
CA SER A 42 4.61 -2.17 15.44
C SER A 42 3.33 -1.63 14.82
N CYS A 43 2.19 -2.23 15.13
CA CYS A 43 0.88 -1.82 14.61
C CYS A 43 0.03 -1.23 15.74
N LEU A 44 -0.56 -0.06 15.53
CA LEU A 44 -1.50 0.52 16.50
C LEU A 44 -2.88 -0.11 16.30
N ARG A 45 -3.52 -0.59 17.38
CA ARG A 45 -4.93 -1.03 17.37
C ARG A 45 -5.60 -0.67 18.68
N ASN A 46 -6.78 -0.08 18.61
CA ASN A 46 -7.50 0.47 19.76
C ASN A 46 -6.60 1.41 20.58
N ASN A 47 -5.77 2.21 19.91
CA ASN A 47 -4.78 3.10 20.52
C ASN A 47 -3.70 2.39 21.38
N ILE A 48 -3.54 1.07 21.23
CA ILE A 48 -2.52 0.25 21.89
C ILE A 48 -1.50 -0.23 20.84
N PRO A 49 -0.20 0.00 21.03
CA PRO A 49 0.82 -0.51 20.12
C PRO A 49 1.01 -2.01 20.34
N HIS A 50 0.89 -2.78 19.26
CA HIS A 50 1.19 -4.20 19.21
C HIS A 50 2.50 -4.42 18.47
N LEU A 51 3.54 -4.82 19.21
CA LEU A 51 4.84 -5.16 18.64
C LEU A 51 4.99 -6.66 18.41
N GLN A 52 5.59 -7.01 17.28
CA GLN A 52 6.10 -8.35 17.04
C GLN A 52 7.33 -8.30 16.14
N THR A 53 8.39 -8.98 16.55
CA THR A 53 9.57 -9.19 15.73
C THR A 53 9.41 -10.49 14.95
N VAL A 54 9.59 -10.41 13.64
CA VAL A 54 9.51 -11.59 12.77
C VAL A 54 10.72 -11.72 11.87
N SER A 55 11.17 -12.95 11.71
CA SER A 55 12.00 -13.31 10.58
C SER A 55 11.13 -13.23 9.33
N THR A 56 11.68 -12.70 8.24
CA THR A 56 10.94 -12.53 6.98
C THR A 56 11.50 -13.49 5.92
N PRO A 57 11.37 -14.82 6.11
CA PRO A 57 11.76 -15.77 5.06
C PRO A 57 10.94 -15.45 3.80
N SER A 58 11.57 -15.53 2.63
CA SER A 58 10.90 -15.31 1.35
C SER A 58 9.73 -16.28 1.19
N GLY A 59 8.59 -15.80 0.69
CA GLY A 59 7.42 -16.64 0.39
C GLY A 59 6.14 -16.23 1.12
N SER A 60 5.56 -17.18 1.87
CA SER A 60 4.18 -17.13 2.38
C SER A 60 3.89 -15.95 3.32
N ALA A 61 2.64 -15.49 3.32
CA ALA A 61 2.19 -14.45 4.22
C ALA A 61 2.17 -14.94 5.68
N ILE A 62 2.76 -14.16 6.58
CA ILE A 62 2.81 -14.42 8.02
C ILE A 62 1.75 -13.53 8.68
N SER A 63 0.87 -14.12 9.49
CA SER A 63 -0.08 -13.36 10.30
C SER A 63 0.61 -12.83 11.56
N LEU A 64 0.48 -11.54 11.82
CA LEU A 64 1.08 -10.85 12.95
C LEU A 64 0.05 -10.40 13.98
N MET A 65 0.49 -10.32 15.23
CA MET A 65 -0.23 -9.82 16.41
C MET A 65 -1.67 -10.36 16.47
N ASN A 66 -1.83 -11.68 16.36
CA ASN A 66 -3.13 -12.35 16.37
C ASN A 66 -4.11 -11.87 15.27
N GLY A 67 -3.58 -11.48 14.10
CA GLY A 67 -4.38 -11.17 12.91
C GLY A 67 -4.57 -9.68 12.62
N ILE A 68 -3.95 -8.79 13.38
CA ILE A 68 -3.98 -7.34 13.16
C ILE A 68 -3.39 -6.97 11.79
N ALA A 69 -2.31 -7.66 11.40
CA ALA A 69 -1.67 -7.45 10.13
C ALA A 69 -1.17 -8.76 9.53
N THR A 70 -0.89 -8.74 8.24
CA THR A 70 -0.09 -9.77 7.57
C THR A 70 1.13 -9.16 6.93
N VAL A 71 2.23 -9.89 6.98
CA VAL A 71 3.48 -9.52 6.33
C VAL A 71 3.84 -10.55 5.28
N ARG A 72 4.22 -10.08 4.10
CA ARG A 72 4.70 -10.94 3.02
C ARG A 72 5.99 -10.38 2.45
N HIS A 73 6.98 -11.26 2.32
CA HIS A 73 8.24 -10.93 1.66
C HIS A 73 8.14 -11.37 0.19
N VAL A 74 8.27 -10.42 -0.73
CA VAL A 74 8.17 -10.65 -2.17
C VAL A 74 9.37 -10.04 -2.88
N SER A 75 9.87 -10.74 -3.91
CA SER A 75 10.82 -10.13 -4.84
C SER A 75 10.06 -9.42 -5.95
N LEU A 76 10.60 -8.30 -6.43
CA LEU A 76 9.97 -7.54 -7.50
C LEU A 76 10.05 -8.35 -8.81
N LYS A 77 8.96 -8.32 -9.59
CA LYS A 77 8.90 -9.02 -10.89
C LYS A 77 10.03 -8.48 -11.79
N ASP A 78 10.74 -9.38 -12.46
CA ASP A 78 11.87 -9.10 -13.35
C ASP A 78 13.11 -8.48 -12.66
N HIS A 79 13.06 -8.29 -11.33
CA HIS A 79 14.14 -7.74 -10.49
C HIS A 79 14.27 -8.54 -9.17
N PRO A 80 14.73 -9.81 -9.22
CA PRO A 80 14.83 -10.67 -8.04
C PRO A 80 15.82 -10.17 -6.97
N GLU A 81 16.73 -9.29 -7.35
CA GLU A 81 17.63 -8.57 -6.44
C GLU A 81 16.91 -7.57 -5.53
N ILE A 82 15.73 -7.07 -5.95
CA ILE A 82 14.93 -6.13 -5.18
C ILE A 82 13.94 -6.92 -4.33
N GLN A 83 14.16 -6.86 -3.02
CA GLN A 83 13.31 -7.46 -2.01
C GLN A 83 12.34 -6.42 -1.44
N SER A 84 11.05 -6.77 -1.33
CA SER A 84 10.00 -5.91 -0.82
C SER A 84 9.25 -6.59 0.32
N LEU A 85 9.02 -5.83 1.39
CA LEU A 85 8.18 -6.25 2.50
C LEU A 85 6.81 -5.58 2.37
N ILE A 86 5.77 -6.38 2.14
CA ILE A 86 4.39 -5.90 2.06
C ILE A 86 3.73 -6.15 3.41
N VAL A 87 3.27 -5.07 4.05
CA VAL A 87 2.52 -5.12 5.31
C VAL A 87 1.09 -4.72 5.00
N GLN A 88 0.16 -5.64 5.25
CA GLN A 88 -1.26 -5.40 5.07
C GLN A 88 -1.94 -5.38 6.43
N TYR A 89 -2.37 -4.19 6.84
CA TYR A 89 -3.19 -3.97 8.02
C TYR A 89 -4.62 -4.45 7.73
N ARG A 90 -5.29 -5.11 8.69
CA ARG A 90 -6.63 -5.67 8.54
C ARG A 90 -7.70 -4.93 9.34
#